data_AF-A0A814JMP4-F1
#
_entry.id   AF-A0A814JMP4-F1
#
_cell.length_a   1.000
_cell.length_b   1.000
_cell.length_c   1.000
_cell.angle_alpha   90.00
_cell.angle_beta   90.00
_cell.angle_gamma   90.00
#
_symmetry.space_group_name_H-M   'P 1'
#
loop_
_entity.id
_entity.type
_entity.pdbx_description
1 polymer ?
#
loop_
_entity_poly.entity_id
_entity_poly.type
_entity_poly.pdbx_seq_one_letter_code
_entity_poly.pdbx_strand_id
1 'polypeptide(L)'
;MMKSVVDHYNNGQYAQFIECLAKPYYHSRRLMVVTRGSETISVEIRVDQFIEPLLKHDFRADKIAHLLVIIGEVFLRGLDFADPILKNPEYTALLEQSKILFQGVYDTEALRDAARELDKRVERYHHAILTTRKLGDYDSAKLWIQKAVELEPLNVDVKREQKAINLKDERQSIDQPTVFNTRISSLDDQQPWCNILSIDGGGIRGIIPAVWLMEIERKLRQPISSTFHVIAGTSTGAIIAAGLSTPSLTQKGKPRYQAHDLVQLYRTKVDQVFTKSSSMWATIRASFLQAPQYLDDGRQRLFEEYFSTVKLSNALAELVVPSVKAESNVTDTFTRQSAVNDTSKDFFLRDILMCTTAAPTYFPAYSFNNTVYVDGGVQANNPAMIAYSHALRINRSSTDKSRIRLLSLGTGDYVPDPLHPTANRDLLFWYRNRQTVLKVVTDVPQSNIDMQLGDIIGDEYYRWQVWLANPIQLDDIQPPTIDRLIDLAHEQLEEMEAYDNSQRLGCLIEKLRSPEETFT
;
A
#
# COMPACT_ATOMS: atom_id res chain seq x y z
N MET A 1 -15.10 36.91 -21.28
CA MET A 1 -14.14 36.77 -22.39
C MET A 1 -13.50 35.39 -22.43
N MET A 2 -12.76 34.96 -21.41
CA MET A 2 -12.04 33.67 -21.50
C MET A 2 -12.95 32.43 -21.42
N LYS A 3 -14.11 32.54 -20.77
CA LYS A 3 -15.17 31.51 -20.83
C LYS A 3 -15.70 31.28 -22.26
N SER A 4 -15.98 32.36 -23.00
CA SER A 4 -16.46 32.24 -24.38
C SER A 4 -15.37 31.71 -25.33
N VAL A 5 -14.10 32.03 -25.06
CA VAL A 5 -12.96 31.44 -25.79
C VAL A 5 -12.98 29.92 -25.63
N VAL A 6 -13.07 29.39 -24.40
CA VAL A 6 -13.11 27.95 -24.15
C VAL A 6 -14.35 27.29 -24.78
N ASP A 7 -15.51 27.95 -24.72
CA ASP A 7 -16.74 27.44 -25.33
C ASP A 7 -16.63 27.31 -26.86
N HIS A 8 -15.98 28.27 -27.53
CA HIS A 8 -15.72 28.18 -28.97
C HIS A 8 -14.74 27.06 -29.32
N TYR A 9 -13.69 26.86 -28.50
CA TYR A 9 -12.75 25.74 -28.70
C TYR A 9 -13.45 24.38 -28.62
N ASN A 10 -14.24 24.16 -27.56
CA ASN A 10 -14.92 22.89 -27.31
C ASN A 10 -15.96 22.55 -28.39
N ASN A 11 -16.56 23.57 -29.01
CA ASN A 11 -17.54 23.40 -30.09
C ASN A 11 -16.92 23.35 -31.50
N GLY A 12 -15.58 23.31 -31.61
CA GLY A 12 -14.88 23.29 -32.91
C GLY A 12 -14.94 24.61 -33.68
N GLN A 13 -15.35 25.71 -33.04
CA GLN A 13 -15.52 27.04 -33.61
C GLN A 13 -14.20 27.83 -33.59
N TYR A 14 -13.20 27.36 -34.34
CA TYR A 14 -11.81 27.84 -34.25
C TYR A 14 -11.61 29.28 -34.73
N ALA A 15 -12.39 29.74 -35.72
CA ALA A 15 -12.36 31.14 -36.14
C ALA A 15 -12.81 32.08 -35.01
N GLN A 16 -13.92 31.74 -34.34
CA GLN A 16 -14.46 32.53 -33.23
C GLN A 16 -13.56 32.47 -31.98
N PHE A 17 -12.90 31.33 -31.75
CA PHE A 17 -11.85 31.18 -30.73
C PHE A 17 -10.72 32.21 -30.93
N ILE A 18 -10.17 32.25 -32.15
CA ILE A 18 -9.08 33.16 -32.52
C ILE A 18 -9.52 34.63 -32.47
N GLU A 19 -10.71 34.97 -32.99
CA GLU A 19 -11.24 36.32 -32.92
C GLU A 19 -11.43 36.80 -31.47
N CYS A 20 -11.85 35.90 -30.57
CA CYS A 20 -11.97 36.23 -29.16
C CYS A 20 -10.60 36.46 -28.51
N LEU A 21 -9.56 35.71 -28.87
CA LEU A 21 -8.20 35.93 -28.36
C LEU A 21 -7.53 37.19 -28.94
N ALA A 22 -7.92 37.61 -30.15
CA ALA A 22 -7.41 38.82 -30.79
C ALA A 22 -8.02 40.11 -30.21
N LYS A 23 -9.10 40.02 -29.42
CA LYS A 23 -9.68 41.17 -28.73
C LYS A 23 -8.73 41.67 -27.63
N PRO A 24 -8.69 42.99 -27.37
CA PRO A 24 -7.92 43.51 -26.27
C PRO A 24 -8.32 42.89 -24.94
N TYR A 25 -7.34 42.38 -24.20
CA TYR A 25 -7.55 41.76 -22.89
C TYR A 25 -7.27 42.73 -21.75
N TYR A 26 -6.30 43.65 -21.91
CA TYR A 26 -5.89 44.62 -20.89
C TYR A 26 -5.18 45.85 -21.48
N HIS A 27 -5.49 47.08 -21.06
CA HIS A 27 -4.91 48.36 -21.56
C HIS A 27 -4.64 48.37 -23.08
N SER A 28 -5.59 47.89 -23.89
CA SER A 28 -5.47 47.79 -25.36
C SER A 28 -4.44 46.77 -25.90
N ARG A 29 -3.80 45.97 -25.02
CA ARG A 29 -2.93 44.85 -25.41
C ARG A 29 -3.76 43.65 -25.84
N ARG A 30 -3.35 43.04 -26.95
CA ARG A 30 -3.99 41.88 -27.56
C ARG A 30 -3.05 40.68 -27.39
N LEU A 31 -3.63 39.51 -27.12
CA LEU A 31 -2.87 38.27 -27.00
C LEU A 31 -2.35 37.80 -28.36
N MET A 32 -3.04 38.22 -29.43
CA MET A 32 -2.71 37.92 -30.80
C MET A 32 -3.12 39.08 -31.71
N VAL A 33 -2.34 39.33 -32.76
CA VAL A 33 -2.71 40.30 -33.79
C VAL A 33 -3.18 39.55 -35.03
N VAL A 34 -4.44 39.79 -35.41
CA VAL A 34 -5.02 39.31 -36.65
C VAL A 34 -5.12 40.48 -37.61
N THR A 35 -4.46 40.38 -38.76
CA THR A 35 -4.59 41.35 -39.85
C THR A 35 -5.31 40.68 -41.01
N ARG A 36 -6.40 41.31 -41.47
CA ARG A 36 -7.17 40.84 -42.62
C ARG A 36 -6.82 41.70 -43.83
N GLY A 37 -6.14 41.11 -44.81
CA GLY A 37 -5.93 41.71 -46.12
C GLY A 37 -7.10 41.44 -47.07
N SER A 38 -7.00 41.91 -48.31
CA SER A 38 -8.03 41.68 -49.34
C SER A 38 -8.16 40.21 -49.77
N GLU A 39 -7.11 39.41 -49.62
CA GLU A 39 -7.05 38.01 -50.06
C GLU A 39 -6.45 37.03 -49.03
N THR A 40 -5.87 37.53 -47.92
CA THR A 40 -5.17 36.70 -46.93
C THR A 40 -5.43 37.17 -45.50
N ILE A 41 -5.29 36.25 -44.53
CA ILE A 41 -5.32 36.53 -43.11
C ILE A 41 -3.94 36.23 -42.54
N SER A 42 -3.29 37.22 -41.93
CA SER A 42 -2.04 37.02 -41.21
C SER A 42 -2.27 37.05 -39.71
N VAL A 43 -1.57 36.16 -39.02
CA VAL A 43 -1.61 35.98 -37.57
C VAL A 43 -0.20 36.12 -37.04
N GLU A 44 0.02 37.10 -36.17
CA GLU A 44 1.30 37.28 -35.46
C GLU A 44 1.11 36.96 -33.97
N ILE A 45 2.00 36.12 -33.44
CA ILE A 45 2.04 35.70 -32.04
C ILE A 45 3.41 36.03 -31.47
N ARG A 46 3.43 36.82 -30.38
CA ARG A 46 4.64 37.13 -29.64
C ARG A 46 4.54 36.56 -28.23
N VAL A 47 5.14 35.37 -28.08
CA VAL A 47 5.05 34.53 -26.87
C VAL A 47 5.59 35.25 -25.63
N ASP A 48 6.68 35.99 -25.77
CA ASP A 48 7.31 36.80 -24.72
C ASP A 48 6.40 37.95 -24.24
N GLN A 49 5.74 38.63 -25.17
CA GLN A 49 4.79 39.71 -24.87
C GLN A 49 3.44 39.20 -24.34
N PHE A 50 3.25 37.88 -24.36
CA PHE A 50 2.06 37.20 -23.90
C PHE A 50 2.27 36.58 -22.52
N ILE A 51 3.39 35.88 -22.28
CA ILE A 51 3.67 35.19 -21.02
C ILE A 51 3.96 36.18 -19.88
N GLU A 52 4.86 37.15 -20.08
CA GLU A 52 5.24 38.06 -18.98
C GLU A 52 4.08 38.87 -18.41
N PRO A 53 3.20 39.48 -19.21
CA PRO A 53 2.08 40.25 -18.66
C PRO A 53 1.08 39.36 -17.94
N LEU A 54 0.82 38.15 -18.43
CA LEU A 54 -0.08 37.20 -17.77
C LEU A 54 0.49 36.79 -16.41
N LEU A 55 1.78 36.46 -16.33
CA LEU A 55 2.44 36.17 -15.06
C LEU A 55 2.41 37.36 -14.09
N LYS A 56 2.64 38.59 -14.57
CA LYS A 56 2.57 39.83 -13.76
C LYS A 56 1.16 40.14 -13.24
N HIS A 57 0.13 39.53 -13.80
CA HIS A 57 -1.27 39.65 -13.38
C HIS A 57 -1.78 38.38 -12.69
N ASP A 58 -0.88 37.63 -12.05
CA ASP A 58 -1.18 36.45 -11.22
C ASP A 58 -1.82 35.28 -11.98
N PHE A 59 -1.70 35.22 -13.32
CA PHE A 59 -2.08 34.03 -14.05
C PHE A 59 -1.09 32.91 -13.74
N ARG A 60 -1.61 31.72 -13.43
CA ARG A 60 -0.78 30.56 -13.10
C ARG A 60 -0.01 30.06 -14.32
N ALA A 61 1.25 29.69 -14.11
CA ALA A 61 2.15 29.19 -15.16
C ALA A 61 1.59 27.96 -15.90
N ASP A 62 0.97 27.01 -15.18
CA ASP A 62 0.35 25.82 -15.78
C ASP A 62 -0.82 26.17 -16.71
N LYS A 63 -1.61 27.19 -16.35
CA LYS A 63 -2.74 27.66 -17.17
C LYS A 63 -2.29 28.43 -18.39
N ILE A 64 -1.20 29.18 -18.28
CA ILE A 64 -0.57 29.86 -19.42
C ILE A 64 -0.01 28.81 -20.39
N ALA A 65 0.70 27.80 -19.89
CA ALA A 65 1.20 26.68 -20.69
C ALA A 65 0.07 25.94 -21.42
N HIS A 66 -1.02 25.63 -20.71
CA HIS A 66 -2.19 24.99 -21.30
C HIS A 66 -2.85 25.83 -22.41
N LEU A 67 -2.96 27.14 -22.20
CA LEU A 67 -3.49 28.06 -23.20
C LEU A 67 -2.62 28.09 -24.47
N LEU A 68 -1.28 28.11 -24.34
CA LEU A 68 -0.36 28.03 -25.48
C LEU A 68 -0.53 26.74 -26.28
N VAL A 69 -0.73 25.60 -25.59
CA VAL A 69 -0.99 24.30 -26.21
C VAL A 69 -2.29 24.31 -27.02
N ILE A 70 -3.38 24.83 -26.43
CA ILE A 70 -4.68 24.93 -27.11
C ILE A 70 -4.57 25.81 -28.36
N ILE A 71 -3.89 26.96 -28.26
CA ILE A 71 -3.69 27.86 -29.40
C ILE A 71 -2.89 27.16 -30.50
N GLY A 72 -1.82 26.43 -30.14
CA GLY A 72 -1.01 25.65 -31.08
C GLY A 72 -1.80 24.54 -31.79
N GLU A 73 -2.69 23.86 -31.06
CA GLU A 73 -3.59 22.84 -31.59
C GLU A 73 -4.62 23.41 -32.57
N VAL A 74 -5.18 24.59 -32.28
CA VAL A 74 -6.11 25.28 -33.17
C VAL A 74 -5.46 25.60 -34.52
N PHE A 75 -4.19 26.04 -34.54
CA PHE A 75 -3.48 26.28 -35.79
C PHE A 75 -3.16 25.01 -36.57
N LEU A 76 -2.90 23.89 -35.91
CA LEU A 76 -2.69 22.59 -36.56
C LEU A 76 -3.95 22.03 -37.22
N ARG A 77 -5.14 22.33 -36.69
CA ARG A 77 -6.41 21.83 -37.23
C ARG A 77 -6.92 22.61 -38.45
N GLY A 78 -6.27 23.73 -38.80
CA GLY A 78 -6.69 24.62 -39.88
C GLY A 78 -7.82 25.58 -39.47
N LEU A 79 -7.77 26.81 -39.95
CA LEU A 79 -8.77 27.85 -39.66
C LEU A 79 -9.78 27.93 -40.81
N ASP A 80 -11.04 27.61 -40.53
CA ASP A 80 -12.16 27.85 -41.46
C ASP A 80 -12.88 29.16 -41.08
N PHE A 81 -12.58 30.24 -41.80
CA PHE A 81 -13.35 31.47 -41.73
C PHE A 81 -14.43 31.36 -42.81
N ALA A 82 -15.70 31.35 -42.43
CA ALA A 82 -16.84 31.18 -43.34
C ALA A 82 -17.09 32.39 -44.29
N ASP A 83 -16.04 32.92 -44.92
CA ASP A 83 -16.07 33.96 -45.93
C ASP A 83 -15.45 33.42 -47.25
N PRO A 84 -16.22 33.27 -48.34
CA PRO A 84 -15.80 32.60 -49.59
C PRO A 84 -14.57 33.21 -50.29
N ILE A 85 -14.14 34.41 -49.91
CA ILE A 85 -13.04 35.14 -50.56
C ILE A 85 -11.67 34.83 -49.91
N LEU A 86 -11.64 34.37 -48.66
CA LEU A 86 -10.41 34.26 -47.87
C LEU A 86 -9.94 32.80 -47.75
N LYS A 87 -9.04 32.36 -48.64
CA LYS A 87 -8.27 31.11 -48.47
C LYS A 87 -6.97 31.43 -47.74
N ASN A 88 -6.64 30.72 -46.67
CA ASN A 88 -5.33 30.85 -46.00
C ASN A 88 -4.28 30.04 -46.79
N PRO A 89 -3.41 30.66 -47.62
CA PRO A 89 -2.65 29.92 -48.63
C PRO A 89 -1.42 29.18 -48.11
N GLU A 90 -1.08 29.25 -46.83
CA GLU A 90 0.08 28.53 -46.31
C GLU A 90 -0.22 27.83 -44.99
N TYR A 91 -0.65 26.57 -45.10
CA TYR A 91 -0.61 25.61 -44.00
C TYR A 91 0.79 25.59 -43.32
N THR A 92 1.85 25.87 -44.09
CA THR A 92 3.23 26.03 -43.62
C THR A 92 3.38 27.17 -42.60
N ALA A 93 2.74 28.32 -42.82
CA ALA A 93 2.83 29.46 -41.90
C ALA A 93 2.12 29.17 -40.57
N LEU A 94 0.96 28.51 -40.61
CA LEU A 94 0.26 28.07 -39.39
C LEU A 94 1.03 27.00 -38.62
N LEU A 95 1.68 26.09 -39.34
CA LEU A 95 2.54 25.06 -38.74
C LEU A 95 3.76 25.68 -38.04
N GLU A 96 4.40 26.68 -38.64
CA GLU A 96 5.52 27.40 -38.00
C GLU A 96 5.07 28.18 -36.76
N GLN A 97 3.90 28.84 -36.81
CA GLN A 97 3.33 29.50 -35.62
C GLN A 97 3.00 28.52 -34.50
N SER A 98 2.50 27.32 -34.83
CA SER A 98 2.25 26.26 -33.86
C SER A 98 3.55 25.78 -33.18
N LYS A 99 4.65 25.61 -33.95
CA LYS A 99 5.96 25.25 -33.40
C LYS A 99 6.47 26.30 -32.41
N ILE A 100 6.34 27.59 -32.75
CA ILE A 100 6.76 28.70 -31.88
C ILE A 100 5.98 28.67 -30.55
N LEU A 101 4.67 28.41 -30.59
CA LEU A 101 3.83 28.30 -29.39
C LEU A 101 4.23 27.13 -28.48
N PHE A 102 4.47 25.96 -29.07
CA PHE A 102 4.90 24.79 -28.29
C PHE A 102 6.31 24.98 -27.72
N GLN A 103 7.24 25.55 -28.48
CA GLN A 103 8.57 25.92 -27.96
C GLN A 103 8.46 26.92 -26.81
N GLY A 104 7.53 27.89 -26.90
CA GLY A 104 7.24 28.85 -25.84
C GLY A 104 6.89 28.25 -24.49
N VAL A 105 6.25 27.07 -24.47
CA VAL A 105 5.94 26.31 -23.24
C VAL A 105 7.21 25.81 -22.56
N TYR A 106 8.18 25.36 -23.36
CA TYR A 106 9.39 24.75 -22.83
C TYR A 106 10.52 25.76 -22.63
N ASP A 107 10.71 26.76 -23.48
CA ASP A 107 11.94 27.57 -23.54
C ASP A 107 11.86 28.92 -22.81
N THR A 108 10.68 29.35 -22.37
CA THR A 108 10.54 30.64 -21.68
C THR A 108 11.03 30.57 -20.23
N GLU A 109 12.13 31.26 -19.93
CA GLU A 109 12.74 31.34 -18.59
C GLU A 109 11.72 31.81 -17.54
N ALA A 110 10.94 32.85 -17.83
CA ALA A 110 9.90 33.36 -16.93
C ALA A 110 8.82 32.32 -16.58
N LEU A 111 8.44 31.45 -17.52
CA LEU A 111 7.45 30.40 -17.29
C LEU A 111 8.04 29.26 -16.45
N ARG A 112 9.31 28.89 -16.71
CA ARG A 112 10.05 27.90 -15.93
C ARG A 112 10.22 28.35 -14.48
N ASP A 113 10.59 29.59 -14.25
CA ASP A 113 10.81 30.13 -12.91
C ASP A 113 9.49 30.29 -12.14
N ALA A 114 8.42 30.72 -12.82
CA ALA A 114 7.09 30.76 -12.24
C ALA A 114 6.56 29.36 -11.88
N ALA A 115 6.83 28.34 -12.69
CA ALA A 115 6.50 26.95 -12.39
C ALA A 115 7.27 26.44 -11.16
N ARG A 116 8.59 26.70 -11.09
CA ARG A 116 9.41 26.35 -9.92
C ARG A 116 8.93 27.03 -8.64
N GLU A 117 8.49 28.29 -8.71
CA GLU A 117 7.96 28.98 -7.54
C GLU A 117 6.59 28.42 -7.11
N LEU A 118 5.75 28.00 -8.07
CA LEU A 118 4.51 27.30 -7.79
C LEU A 118 4.79 25.96 -7.07
N ASP A 119 5.74 25.16 -7.56
CA ASP A 119 6.14 23.89 -6.95
C ASP A 119 6.61 24.11 -5.50
N LYS A 120 7.49 25.10 -5.26
CA LYS A 120 7.93 25.47 -3.91
C LYS A 120 6.79 25.92 -3.00
N ARG A 121 5.74 26.54 -3.54
CA ARG A 121 4.55 26.92 -2.76
C ARG A 121 3.73 25.70 -2.39
N VAL A 122 3.51 24.78 -3.32
CA VAL A 122 2.80 23.51 -3.08
C VAL A 122 3.53 22.69 -2.02
N GLU A 123 4.85 22.56 -2.11
CA GLU A 123 5.69 21.89 -1.11
C GLU A 123 5.56 22.54 0.27
N ARG A 124 5.58 23.88 0.34
CA ARG A 124 5.39 24.62 1.60
C ARG A 124 4.02 24.36 2.23
N TYR A 125 2.95 24.32 1.43
CA TYR A 125 1.62 23.99 1.95
C TYR A 125 1.56 22.54 2.42
N HIS A 126 2.13 21.60 1.65
CA HIS A 126 2.20 20.21 2.06
C HIS A 126 2.95 20.05 3.39
N HIS A 127 4.09 20.71 3.54
CA HIS A 127 4.86 20.74 4.78
C HIS A 127 4.06 21.38 5.94
N ALA A 128 3.34 22.47 5.70
CA ALA A 128 2.49 23.13 6.71
C ALA A 128 1.32 22.24 7.16
N ILE A 129 0.69 21.51 6.23
CA ILE A 129 -0.37 20.53 6.51
C ILE A 129 0.19 19.42 7.41
N LEU A 130 1.33 18.83 7.04
CA LEU A 130 1.99 17.80 7.84
C LEU A 130 2.40 18.31 9.23
N THR A 131 2.95 19.52 9.32
CA THR A 131 3.44 20.11 10.57
C THR A 131 2.30 20.44 11.54
N THR A 132 1.23 21.07 11.05
CA THR A 132 0.05 21.41 11.87
C THR A 132 -0.70 20.15 12.33
N ARG A 133 -0.75 19.11 11.49
CA ARG A 133 -1.24 17.77 11.89
C ARG A 133 -0.40 17.14 12.99
N LYS A 134 0.94 17.19 12.88
CA LYS A 134 1.85 16.67 13.94
C LYS A 134 1.69 17.39 15.28
N LEU A 135 1.24 18.64 15.26
CA LEU A 135 0.98 19.44 16.46
C LEU A 135 -0.45 19.32 16.99
N GLY A 136 -1.32 18.55 16.34
CA GLY A 136 -2.73 18.38 16.73
C GLY A 136 -3.65 19.56 16.43
N ASP A 137 -3.17 20.56 15.67
CA ASP A 137 -3.93 21.76 15.29
C ASP A 137 -4.65 21.53 13.95
N TYR A 138 -5.79 20.83 14.02
CA TYR A 138 -6.58 20.43 12.86
C TYR A 138 -7.32 21.60 12.19
N ASP A 139 -7.63 22.66 12.93
CA ASP A 139 -8.27 23.85 12.36
C ASP A 139 -7.29 24.61 11.45
N SER A 140 -6.04 24.75 11.89
CA SER A 140 -4.96 25.27 11.05
C SER A 140 -4.67 24.34 9.87
N ALA A 141 -4.68 23.02 10.06
CA ALA A 141 -4.50 22.07 8.96
C ALA A 141 -5.59 22.19 7.88
N LYS A 142 -6.86 22.37 8.28
CA LYS A 142 -7.99 22.62 7.38
C LYS A 142 -7.82 23.90 6.57
N LEU A 143 -7.31 24.96 7.20
CA LEU A 143 -6.98 26.22 6.53
C LEU A 143 -5.87 26.05 5.48
N TRP A 144 -4.83 25.26 5.80
CA TRP A 144 -3.73 25.00 4.85
C TRP A 144 -4.15 24.09 3.70
N ILE A 145 -5.01 23.09 3.95
CA ILE A 145 -5.60 22.25 2.90
C ILE A 145 -6.47 23.10 1.98
N GLN A 146 -7.31 23.99 2.52
CA GLN A 146 -8.13 24.87 1.70
C GLN A 146 -7.26 25.74 0.78
N LYS A 147 -6.19 26.34 1.32
CA LYS A 147 -5.23 27.11 0.52
C LYS A 147 -4.57 26.23 -0.56
N ALA A 148 -4.21 24.98 -0.23
CA ALA A 148 -3.62 24.05 -1.20
C ALA A 148 -4.62 23.62 -2.29
N VAL A 149 -5.91 23.43 -1.96
CA VAL A 149 -6.98 23.11 -2.94
C VAL A 149 -7.22 24.29 -3.88
N GLU A 150 -7.25 25.52 -3.35
CA GLU A 150 -7.39 26.74 -4.14
C GLU A 150 -6.21 26.91 -5.12
N LEU A 151 -5.01 26.52 -4.69
CA LEU A 151 -3.80 26.55 -5.51
C LEU A 151 -3.69 25.40 -6.50
N GLU A 152 -4.17 24.20 -6.19
CA GLU A 152 -4.11 23.06 -7.10
C GLU A 152 -5.33 22.13 -6.98
N PRO A 153 -6.47 22.48 -7.60
CA PRO A 153 -7.75 21.78 -7.43
C PRO A 153 -7.78 20.36 -7.99
N LEU A 154 -6.73 19.92 -8.69
CA LEU A 154 -6.61 18.59 -9.28
C LEU A 154 -5.55 17.73 -8.57
N ASN A 155 -4.81 18.29 -7.61
CA ASN A 155 -3.80 17.57 -6.87
C ASN A 155 -4.45 16.44 -6.06
N VAL A 156 -4.06 15.21 -6.38
CA VAL A 156 -4.68 14.00 -5.82
C VAL A 156 -4.38 13.89 -4.33
N ASP A 157 -3.20 14.30 -3.89
CA ASP A 157 -2.78 14.22 -2.49
C ASP A 157 -3.51 15.25 -1.63
N VAL A 158 -3.68 16.47 -2.13
CA VAL A 158 -4.50 17.50 -1.46
C VAL A 158 -5.98 17.07 -1.39
N LYS A 159 -6.52 16.44 -2.43
CA LYS A 159 -7.89 15.87 -2.40
C LYS A 159 -8.04 14.72 -1.42
N ARG A 160 -7.02 13.87 -1.30
CA ARG A 160 -6.99 12.78 -0.32
C ARG A 160 -6.99 13.33 1.11
N GLU A 161 -6.16 14.34 1.37
CA GLU A 161 -6.11 15.05 2.66
C GLU A 161 -7.45 15.70 3.01
N GLN A 162 -8.08 16.39 2.05
CA GLN A 162 -9.42 16.95 2.24
C GLN A 162 -10.46 15.87 2.53
N LYS A 163 -10.40 14.72 1.85
CA LYS A 163 -11.30 13.59 2.08
C LYS A 163 -11.08 12.95 3.44
N ALA A 164 -9.84 12.83 3.90
CA ALA A 164 -9.51 12.28 5.21
C ALA A 164 -10.07 13.13 6.35
N ILE A 165 -9.99 14.47 6.24
CA ILE A 165 -10.60 15.39 7.21
C ILE A 165 -12.13 15.34 7.14
N ASN A 166 -12.73 15.32 5.94
CA ASN A 166 -14.19 15.24 5.82
C ASN A 166 -14.74 13.92 6.40
N LEU A 167 -14.03 12.80 6.21
CA LEU A 167 -14.37 11.51 6.82
C LEU A 167 -14.25 11.53 8.35
N LYS A 168 -13.34 12.33 8.91
CA LYS A 168 -13.24 12.56 10.36
C LYS A 168 -14.45 13.34 10.88
N ASP A 169 -14.84 14.42 10.20
CA ASP A 169 -16.01 15.24 10.54
C ASP A 169 -17.32 14.41 10.43
N GLU A 170 -17.46 13.59 9.39
CA GLU A 170 -18.60 12.68 9.21
C GLU A 170 -18.65 11.60 10.32
N ARG A 171 -17.51 11.03 10.72
CA ARG A 171 -17.45 10.00 11.77
C ARG A 171 -17.61 10.54 13.19
N GLN A 172 -17.30 11.81 13.43
CA GLN A 172 -17.64 12.49 14.68
C GLN A 172 -19.14 12.80 14.80
N SER A 173 -19.88 12.79 13.68
CA SER A 173 -21.33 13.04 13.63
C SER A 173 -22.21 11.78 13.65
N ILE A 174 -21.61 10.58 13.56
CA ILE A 174 -22.32 9.30 13.63
C ILE A 174 -22.34 8.83 15.08
N ASP A 175 -23.50 8.91 15.73
CA ASP A 175 -23.76 8.19 16.97
C ASP A 175 -23.47 6.69 16.75
N GLN A 176 -22.63 6.13 17.60
CA GLN A 176 -22.28 4.71 17.55
C GLN A 176 -23.55 3.85 17.61
N PRO A 177 -23.70 2.83 16.73
CA PRO A 177 -24.80 1.89 16.88
C PRO A 177 -24.61 1.13 18.19
N THR A 178 -25.65 1.10 19.01
CA THR A 178 -25.78 0.30 20.23
C THR A 178 -25.34 -1.14 19.98
N VAL A 179 -24.18 -1.49 20.54
CA VAL A 179 -23.64 -2.85 20.61
C VAL A 179 -24.66 -3.74 21.34
N PHE A 180 -25.10 -4.82 20.69
CA PHE A 180 -25.85 -5.88 21.36
C PHE A 180 -24.92 -6.56 22.36
N ASN A 181 -25.05 -6.14 23.61
CA ASN A 181 -24.22 -6.57 24.74
C ASN A 181 -24.62 -7.98 25.16
N THR A 182 -24.21 -8.99 24.39
CA THR A 182 -24.33 -10.38 24.81
C THR A 182 -23.11 -10.71 25.66
N ARG A 183 -23.18 -10.36 26.95
CA ARG A 183 -22.18 -10.74 27.94
C ARG A 183 -22.00 -12.26 27.92
N ILE A 184 -20.93 -12.74 27.29
CA ILE A 184 -20.37 -14.05 27.63
C ILE A 184 -19.92 -13.93 29.09
N SER A 185 -20.44 -14.85 29.90
CA SER A 185 -20.30 -14.98 31.35
C SER A 185 -18.97 -14.48 31.92
N SER A 186 -19.07 -13.65 32.96
CA SER A 186 -18.01 -13.15 33.86
C SER A 186 -16.76 -14.03 33.92
N LEU A 187 -15.73 -13.63 33.17
CA LEU A 187 -14.35 -14.05 33.44
C LEU A 187 -13.87 -13.26 34.66
N ASP A 188 -13.27 -13.97 35.62
CA ASP A 188 -12.72 -13.41 36.85
C ASP A 188 -11.52 -12.51 36.51
N ASP A 189 -11.49 -11.26 37.01
CA ASP A 189 -10.45 -10.26 36.70
C ASP A 189 -9.04 -10.66 37.20
N GLN A 190 -8.94 -11.78 37.93
CA GLN A 190 -7.70 -12.38 38.43
C GLN A 190 -6.98 -13.31 37.43
N GLN A 191 -7.59 -13.64 36.28
CA GLN A 191 -6.99 -14.59 35.32
C GLN A 191 -5.83 -13.99 34.50
N PRO A 192 -4.71 -14.71 34.30
CA PRO A 192 -3.59 -14.23 33.50
C PRO A 192 -3.97 -14.10 32.02
N TRP A 193 -3.23 -13.25 31.28
CA TRP A 193 -3.43 -13.05 29.85
C TRP A 193 -2.57 -14.00 29.01
N CYS A 194 -3.21 -14.69 28.07
CA CYS A 194 -2.55 -15.37 26.96
C CYS A 194 -2.51 -14.43 25.75
N ASN A 195 -1.38 -13.73 25.58
CA ASN A 195 -1.10 -12.92 24.40
C ASN A 195 -0.78 -13.80 23.18
N ILE A 196 -1.52 -13.59 22.10
CA ILE A 196 -1.37 -14.28 20.81
C ILE A 196 -0.94 -13.25 19.75
N LEU A 197 0.07 -13.59 18.97
CA LEU A 197 0.48 -12.87 17.77
C LEU A 197 0.12 -13.71 16.54
N SER A 198 -0.52 -13.11 15.54
CA SER A 198 -0.83 -13.71 14.24
C SER A 198 -0.29 -12.82 13.12
N ILE A 199 0.41 -13.42 12.16
CA ILE A 199 1.02 -12.69 11.05
C ILE A 199 0.56 -13.30 9.73
N ASP A 200 -0.03 -12.47 8.88
CA ASP A 200 -0.58 -12.89 7.60
C ASP A 200 0.51 -13.27 6.58
N GLY A 201 0.13 -14.08 5.60
CA GLY A 201 0.92 -14.31 4.39
C GLY A 201 0.87 -13.13 3.42
N GLY A 202 1.94 -12.92 2.64
CA GLY A 202 2.01 -11.75 1.76
C GLY A 202 3.28 -11.52 0.95
N GLY A 203 4.19 -12.50 0.85
CA GLY A 203 5.45 -12.35 0.11
C GLY A 203 6.34 -11.25 0.67
N ILE A 204 6.91 -10.39 -0.20
CA ILE A 204 7.76 -9.25 0.19
C ILE A 204 7.06 -8.28 1.14
N ARG A 205 5.73 -8.20 1.09
CA ARG A 205 4.94 -7.31 1.95
C ARG A 205 4.98 -7.69 3.44
N GLY A 206 5.55 -8.86 3.77
CA GLY A 206 5.89 -9.24 5.15
C GLY A 206 6.83 -8.24 5.85
N ILE A 207 7.50 -7.36 5.10
CA ILE A 207 8.28 -6.28 5.70
C ILE A 207 7.43 -5.30 6.53
N ILE A 208 6.14 -5.11 6.19
CA ILE A 208 5.22 -4.24 6.94
C ILE A 208 5.06 -4.75 8.38
N PRO A 209 4.57 -5.98 8.63
CA PRO A 209 4.47 -6.49 10.00
C PRO A 209 5.82 -6.65 10.68
N ALA A 210 6.92 -6.90 9.95
CA ALA A 210 8.26 -6.93 10.54
C ALA A 210 8.68 -5.57 11.13
N VAL A 211 8.39 -4.46 10.44
CA VAL A 211 8.64 -3.09 10.94
C VAL A 211 7.77 -2.79 12.17
N TRP A 212 6.50 -3.18 12.17
CA TRP A 212 5.64 -3.02 13.34
C TRP A 212 6.13 -3.80 14.56
N LEU A 213 6.56 -5.05 14.35
CA LEU A 213 7.12 -5.88 15.41
C LEU A 213 8.45 -5.32 15.94
N MET A 214 9.27 -4.73 15.07
CA MET A 214 10.49 -4.02 15.48
C MET A 214 10.15 -2.86 16.42
N GLU A 215 9.11 -2.09 16.11
CA GLU A 215 8.68 -0.98 16.97
C GLU A 215 8.06 -1.45 18.29
N ILE A 216 7.28 -2.53 18.27
CA ILE A 216 6.75 -3.17 19.48
C ILE A 216 7.89 -3.65 20.39
N GLU A 217 8.84 -4.41 19.84
CA GLU A 217 10.01 -4.92 20.56
C GLU A 217 10.85 -3.77 21.16
N ARG A 218 11.03 -2.68 20.41
CA ARG A 218 11.70 -1.46 20.88
C ARG A 218 10.98 -0.81 22.06
N LYS A 219 9.65 -0.71 22.03
CA LYS A 219 8.83 -0.07 23.09
C LYS A 219 8.66 -0.94 24.34
N LEU A 220 8.64 -2.26 24.16
CA LEU A 220 8.60 -3.21 25.27
C LEU A 220 9.98 -3.46 25.88
N ARG A 221 11.07 -3.23 25.13
CA ARG A 221 12.45 -3.59 25.52
C ARG A 221 12.61 -5.07 25.87
N GLN A 222 11.72 -5.90 25.33
CA GLN A 222 11.67 -7.34 25.55
C GLN A 222 11.44 -8.02 24.21
N PRO A 223 12.04 -9.20 23.98
CA PRO A 223 11.84 -9.89 22.73
C PRO A 223 10.39 -10.34 22.52
N ILE A 224 9.92 -10.35 21.28
CA ILE A 224 8.53 -10.73 20.94
C ILE A 224 8.15 -12.11 21.52
N SER A 225 9.04 -13.09 21.47
CA SER A 225 8.81 -14.45 22.00
C SER A 225 8.73 -14.54 23.52
N SER A 226 9.09 -13.48 24.25
CA SER A 226 8.87 -13.40 25.70
C SER A 226 7.54 -12.73 26.07
N THR A 227 6.94 -11.99 25.15
CA THR A 227 5.66 -11.27 25.35
C THR A 227 4.46 -12.06 24.85
N PHE A 228 4.62 -12.73 23.70
CA PHE A 228 3.56 -13.50 23.05
C PHE A 228 3.76 -15.00 23.27
N HIS A 229 2.78 -15.62 23.90
CA HIS A 229 2.80 -17.05 24.25
C HIS A 229 2.57 -17.93 23.03
N VAL A 230 1.70 -17.47 22.12
CA VAL A 230 1.41 -18.12 20.84
C VAL A 230 1.80 -17.17 19.73
N ILE A 231 2.61 -17.66 18.77
CA ILE A 231 2.98 -16.91 17.57
C ILE A 231 2.57 -17.75 16.37
N ALA A 232 1.63 -17.24 15.61
CA ALA A 232 1.12 -17.87 14.40
C ALA A 232 1.56 -17.10 13.16
N GLY A 233 1.88 -17.82 12.10
CA GLY A 233 2.31 -17.20 10.86
C GLY A 233 2.03 -18.09 9.66
N THR A 234 1.54 -17.50 8.58
CA THR A 234 1.30 -18.18 7.31
C THR A 234 2.29 -17.67 6.26
N SER A 235 2.90 -18.55 5.47
CA SER A 235 3.82 -18.15 4.40
C SER A 235 4.93 -17.22 4.91
N THR A 236 5.05 -16.01 4.35
CA THR A 236 5.97 -14.96 4.85
C THR A 236 5.82 -14.68 6.35
N GLY A 237 4.59 -14.70 6.88
CA GLY A 237 4.34 -14.55 8.31
C GLY A 237 4.91 -15.70 9.14
N ALA A 238 4.98 -16.92 8.57
CA ALA A 238 5.63 -18.07 9.21
C ALA A 238 7.15 -17.89 9.32
N ILE A 239 7.77 -17.28 8.29
CA ILE A 239 9.21 -16.94 8.32
C ILE A 239 9.48 -15.98 9.48
N ILE A 240 8.65 -14.95 9.63
CA ILE A 240 8.76 -13.96 10.71
C ILE A 240 8.54 -14.64 12.07
N ALA A 241 7.47 -15.42 12.21
CA ALA A 241 7.13 -16.16 13.42
C ALA A 241 8.25 -17.12 13.86
N ALA A 242 8.82 -17.88 12.91
CA ALA A 242 9.94 -18.78 13.14
C ALA A 242 11.21 -18.02 13.54
N GLY A 243 11.50 -16.89 12.87
CA GLY A 243 12.60 -16.00 13.21
C GLY A 243 12.56 -15.53 14.67
N LEU A 244 11.42 -14.98 15.09
CA LEU A 244 11.21 -14.46 16.45
C LEU A 244 11.19 -15.55 17.53
N SER A 245 10.90 -16.80 17.14
CA SER A 245 10.80 -17.94 18.05
C SER A 245 12.03 -18.84 18.06
N THR A 246 13.02 -18.59 17.19
CA THR A 246 14.21 -19.45 17.12
C THR A 246 15.13 -19.21 18.31
N PRO A 247 15.53 -20.23 19.08
CA PRO A 247 16.41 -20.04 20.23
C PRO A 247 17.83 -19.67 19.82
N SER A 248 18.44 -18.78 20.61
CA SER A 248 19.85 -18.44 20.51
C SER A 248 20.72 -19.68 20.78
N LEU A 249 21.82 -19.78 20.03
CA LEU A 249 22.81 -20.84 20.21
C LEU A 249 23.69 -20.63 21.45
N THR A 250 23.77 -19.39 21.94
CA THR A 250 24.70 -19.00 23.01
C THR A 250 23.97 -18.56 24.29
N GLN A 251 22.76 -18.00 24.17
CA GLN A 251 22.02 -17.44 25.30
C GLN A 251 20.71 -18.20 25.53
N LYS A 252 20.65 -18.95 26.63
CA LYS A 252 19.46 -19.73 26.98
C LYS A 252 18.25 -18.82 27.17
N GLY A 253 17.13 -19.16 26.53
CA GLY A 253 15.86 -18.42 26.66
C GLY A 253 15.80 -17.08 25.92
N LYS A 254 16.81 -16.73 25.13
CA LYS A 254 16.79 -15.55 24.25
C LYS A 254 16.62 -15.97 22.80
N PRO A 255 15.90 -15.19 21.98
CA PRO A 255 15.81 -15.49 20.56
C PRO A 255 17.14 -15.24 19.86
N ARG A 256 17.36 -15.98 18.78
CA ARG A 256 18.50 -15.79 17.88
C ARG A 256 18.38 -14.52 17.05
N TYR A 257 17.15 -14.17 16.69
CA TYR A 257 16.82 -13.02 15.85
C TYR A 257 15.82 -12.12 16.56
N GLN A 258 16.03 -10.82 16.42
CA GLN A 258 15.08 -9.78 16.77
C GLN A 258 14.26 -9.37 15.55
N ALA A 259 13.17 -8.63 15.76
CA ALA A 259 12.34 -8.17 14.65
C ALA A 259 13.12 -7.26 13.67
N HIS A 260 14.10 -6.50 14.16
CA HIS A 260 14.98 -5.69 13.29
C HIS A 260 15.81 -6.55 12.32
N ASP A 261 16.29 -7.73 12.77
CA ASP A 261 17.04 -8.67 11.92
C ASP A 261 16.16 -9.19 10.77
N LEU A 262 14.86 -9.37 11.05
CA LEU A 262 13.89 -9.83 10.05
C LEU A 262 13.58 -8.73 9.03
N VAL A 263 13.47 -7.47 9.44
CA VAL A 263 13.41 -6.35 8.48
C VAL A 263 14.63 -6.37 7.55
N GLN A 264 15.82 -6.58 8.12
CA GLN A 264 17.04 -6.62 7.33
C GLN A 264 17.14 -7.85 6.42
N LEU A 265 16.57 -8.98 6.82
CA LEU A 265 16.43 -10.17 5.99
C LEU A 265 15.65 -9.84 4.71
N TYR A 266 14.50 -9.18 4.81
CA TYR A 266 13.71 -8.77 3.63
C TYR A 266 14.43 -7.73 2.77
N ARG A 267 15.22 -6.84 3.36
CA ARG A 267 16.00 -5.85 2.58
C ARG A 267 17.16 -6.46 1.79
N THR A 268 17.79 -7.50 2.31
CA THR A 268 19.11 -7.94 1.81
C THR A 268 19.16 -9.34 1.21
N LYS A 269 18.17 -10.19 1.49
CA LYS A 269 18.20 -11.61 1.10
C LYS A 269 17.02 -12.03 0.23
N VAL A 270 16.08 -11.13 -0.04
CA VAL A 270 14.83 -11.47 -0.74
C VAL A 270 15.06 -11.81 -2.21
N ASP A 271 16.09 -11.24 -2.83
CA ASP A 271 16.59 -11.59 -4.16
C ASP A 271 17.01 -13.07 -4.25
N GLN A 272 17.56 -13.61 -3.15
CA GLN A 272 17.94 -15.02 -3.07
C GLN A 272 16.71 -15.94 -3.02
N VAL A 273 15.61 -15.50 -2.41
CA VAL A 273 14.36 -16.27 -2.30
C VAL A 273 13.68 -16.39 -3.65
N PHE A 274 13.56 -15.27 -4.39
CA PHE A 274 12.92 -15.21 -5.69
C PHE A 274 13.89 -15.52 -6.85
N THR A 275 14.62 -16.64 -6.72
CA THR A 275 15.56 -17.11 -7.74
C THR A 275 14.80 -17.69 -8.94
N LYS A 276 14.97 -17.08 -10.11
CA LYS A 276 14.47 -17.61 -11.39
C LYS A 276 15.47 -18.60 -11.98
N SER A 277 14.98 -19.58 -12.75
CA SER A 277 15.85 -20.49 -13.50
C SER A 277 16.69 -19.72 -14.52
N SER A 278 18.01 -19.95 -14.53
CA SER A 278 18.95 -19.38 -15.51
C SER A 278 18.82 -19.96 -16.92
N SER A 279 18.08 -21.07 -17.07
CA SER A 279 17.78 -21.66 -18.38
C SER A 279 16.68 -20.88 -19.11
N MET A 280 17.04 -20.32 -20.28
CA MET A 280 16.11 -19.65 -21.20
C MET A 280 14.96 -20.58 -21.61
N TRP A 281 15.24 -21.88 -21.80
CA TRP A 281 14.24 -22.89 -22.13
C TRP A 281 13.27 -23.19 -20.98
N ALA A 282 13.75 -23.18 -19.74
CA ALA A 282 12.91 -23.33 -18.56
C ALA A 282 12.03 -22.09 -18.32
N THR A 283 12.54 -20.89 -18.63
CA THR A 283 11.77 -19.63 -18.55
C THR A 283 10.65 -19.58 -19.59
N ILE A 284 10.94 -20.01 -20.82
CA ILE A 284 9.94 -20.18 -21.88
C ILE A 284 8.93 -21.26 -21.47
N ARG A 285 9.37 -22.43 -20.98
CA ARG A 285 8.47 -23.47 -20.48
C ARG A 285 7.60 -23.00 -19.31
N ALA A 286 8.11 -22.22 -18.35
CA ALA A 286 7.30 -21.66 -17.28
C ALA A 286 6.21 -20.71 -17.80
N SER A 287 6.53 -19.97 -18.85
CA SER A 287 5.59 -19.05 -19.51
C SER A 287 4.52 -19.77 -20.36
N PHE A 288 4.84 -20.93 -20.95
CA PHE A 288 3.94 -21.68 -21.85
C PHE A 288 3.26 -22.92 -21.22
N LEU A 289 3.86 -23.57 -20.24
CA LEU A 289 3.40 -24.82 -19.61
C LEU A 289 2.87 -24.63 -18.18
N GLN A 290 2.66 -23.38 -17.73
CA GLN A 290 2.17 -23.05 -16.39
C GLN A 290 3.07 -23.60 -15.25
N ALA A 291 4.38 -23.71 -15.47
CA ALA A 291 5.31 -24.12 -14.42
C ALA A 291 5.53 -23.00 -13.38
N PRO A 292 5.98 -23.32 -12.15
CA PRO A 292 6.28 -22.33 -11.12
C PRO A 292 7.25 -21.25 -11.59
N GLN A 293 7.05 -20.02 -11.15
CA GLN A 293 7.86 -18.87 -11.54
C GLN A 293 9.29 -18.90 -10.96
N TYR A 294 9.46 -19.52 -9.79
CA TYR A 294 10.68 -19.56 -9.00
C TYR A 294 11.07 -20.99 -8.61
N LEU A 295 12.37 -21.19 -8.40
CA LEU A 295 12.94 -22.47 -7.94
C LEU A 295 12.94 -22.55 -6.41
N ASP A 296 12.95 -23.77 -5.88
CA ASP A 296 13.08 -24.02 -4.43
C ASP A 296 14.50 -23.77 -3.89
N ASP A 297 15.54 -23.80 -4.74
CA ASP A 297 16.93 -23.68 -4.30
C ASP A 297 17.22 -22.40 -3.50
N GLY A 298 16.51 -21.31 -3.82
CA GLY A 298 16.67 -20.02 -3.16
C GLY A 298 16.19 -20.02 -1.71
N ARG A 299 14.92 -20.40 -1.53
CA ARG A 299 14.28 -20.54 -0.22
C ARG A 299 14.94 -21.64 0.63
N GLN A 300 15.36 -22.75 0.02
CA GLN A 300 15.97 -23.86 0.74
C GLN A 300 17.30 -23.41 1.35
N ARG A 301 18.16 -22.76 0.55
CA ARG A 301 19.41 -22.18 1.05
C ARG A 301 19.18 -21.18 2.17
N LEU A 302 18.17 -20.31 2.02
CA LEU A 302 17.82 -19.36 3.07
C LEU A 302 17.40 -20.08 4.36
N PHE A 303 16.49 -21.05 4.28
CA PHE A 303 16.01 -21.73 5.48
C PHE A 303 17.06 -22.65 6.10
N GLU A 304 17.99 -23.18 5.32
CA GLU A 304 19.17 -23.87 5.82
C GLU A 304 20.12 -22.90 6.57
N GLU A 305 20.40 -21.72 6.00
CA GLU A 305 21.27 -20.70 6.62
C GLU A 305 20.72 -20.25 8.00
N TYR A 306 19.41 -20.01 8.11
CA TYR A 306 18.81 -19.43 9.32
C TYR A 306 18.25 -20.47 10.30
N PHE A 307 17.78 -21.63 9.82
CA PHE A 307 16.98 -22.58 10.62
C PHE A 307 17.44 -24.05 10.56
N SER A 308 18.58 -24.36 9.93
CA SER A 308 19.02 -25.74 9.64
C SER A 308 18.92 -26.75 10.78
N THR A 309 19.24 -26.37 12.02
CA THR A 309 19.29 -27.31 13.16
C THR A 309 18.12 -27.14 14.13
N VAL A 310 17.18 -26.25 13.83
CA VAL A 310 16.11 -25.88 14.77
C VAL A 310 14.90 -26.76 14.52
N LYS A 311 14.53 -27.58 15.50
CA LYS A 311 13.27 -28.32 15.48
C LYS A 311 12.12 -27.48 16.01
N LEU A 312 10.91 -27.83 15.61
CA LEU A 312 9.69 -27.14 16.05
C LEU A 312 9.53 -27.17 17.57
N SER A 313 9.85 -28.28 18.23
CA SER A 313 9.82 -28.41 19.70
C SER A 313 10.75 -27.43 20.43
N ASN A 314 11.81 -26.95 19.76
CA ASN A 314 12.79 -26.02 20.32
C ASN A 314 12.38 -24.54 20.21
N ALA A 315 11.26 -24.21 19.54
CA ALA A 315 10.78 -22.84 19.47
C ALA A 315 10.51 -22.26 20.88
N LEU A 316 10.82 -20.97 21.06
CA LEU A 316 10.71 -20.25 22.34
C LEU A 316 9.26 -19.94 22.74
N ALA A 317 8.38 -19.76 21.75
CA ALA A 317 6.94 -19.57 21.92
C ALA A 317 6.18 -20.76 21.28
N GLU A 318 4.90 -20.88 21.59
CA GLU A 318 4.03 -21.83 20.89
C GLU A 318 3.84 -21.38 19.44
N LEU A 319 4.64 -21.97 18.56
CA LEU A 319 4.62 -21.66 17.13
C LEU A 319 3.47 -22.42 16.45
N VAL A 320 2.66 -21.71 15.65
CA VAL A 320 1.52 -22.26 14.90
C VAL A 320 1.67 -21.91 13.42
N VAL A 321 1.91 -22.91 12.57
CA VAL A 321 2.16 -22.71 11.14
C VAL A 321 1.20 -23.56 10.31
N PRO A 322 0.19 -22.95 9.67
CA PRO A 322 -0.69 -23.67 8.76
C PRO A 322 -0.03 -23.91 7.40
N SER A 323 -0.39 -25.02 6.77
CA SER A 323 -0.03 -25.42 5.41
C SER A 323 -1.19 -26.24 4.82
N VAL A 324 -1.26 -26.41 3.51
CA VAL A 324 -2.37 -27.19 2.89
C VAL A 324 -1.82 -28.48 2.28
N LYS A 325 -2.45 -29.62 2.61
CA LYS A 325 -2.18 -30.91 1.96
C LYS A 325 -2.84 -30.94 0.60
N ALA A 326 -2.04 -31.01 -0.47
CA ALA A 326 -2.53 -30.92 -1.84
C ALA A 326 -3.48 -32.07 -2.22
N GLU A 327 -3.29 -33.26 -1.65
CA GLU A 327 -4.08 -34.45 -1.97
C GLU A 327 -5.49 -34.41 -1.37
N SER A 328 -5.63 -33.80 -0.20
CA SER A 328 -6.91 -33.77 0.55
C SER A 328 -7.55 -32.38 0.57
N ASN A 329 -6.83 -31.33 0.16
CA ASN A 329 -7.23 -29.93 0.30
C ASN A 329 -7.65 -29.60 1.75
N VAL A 330 -6.93 -30.14 2.73
CA VAL A 330 -7.16 -29.86 4.15
C VAL A 330 -5.98 -29.07 4.69
N THR A 331 -6.26 -28.06 5.50
CA THR A 331 -5.25 -27.35 6.27
C THR A 331 -4.63 -28.29 7.31
N ASP A 332 -3.33 -28.54 7.19
CA ASP A 332 -2.50 -29.12 8.26
C ASP A 332 -1.86 -27.98 9.06
N THR A 333 -1.70 -28.17 10.37
CA THR A 333 -1.15 -27.14 11.26
C THR A 333 0.00 -27.71 12.06
N PHE A 334 1.20 -27.26 11.74
CA PHE A 334 2.40 -27.57 12.51
C PHE A 334 2.38 -26.73 13.80
N THR A 335 2.41 -27.41 14.95
CA THR A 335 2.39 -26.74 16.26
C THR A 335 3.48 -27.27 17.16
N ARG A 336 4.11 -26.39 17.93
CA ARG A 336 5.13 -26.78 18.91
C ARG A 336 4.56 -27.75 19.95
N GLN A 337 3.34 -27.56 20.42
CA GLN A 337 2.68 -28.49 21.33
C GLN A 337 2.58 -29.91 20.72
N SER A 338 2.21 -30.02 19.44
CA SER A 338 2.15 -31.34 18.79
C SER A 338 3.52 -31.99 18.66
N ALA A 339 4.56 -31.21 18.33
CA ALA A 339 5.93 -31.71 18.26
C ALA A 339 6.48 -32.15 19.63
N VAL A 340 6.12 -31.45 20.71
CA VAL A 340 6.51 -31.82 22.08
C VAL A 340 5.78 -33.10 22.53
N ASN A 341 4.51 -33.25 22.16
CA ASN A 341 3.71 -34.41 22.56
C ASN A 341 3.99 -35.67 21.72
N ASP A 342 4.40 -35.49 20.46
CA ASP A 342 4.65 -36.56 19.51
C ASP A 342 5.90 -36.26 18.68
N THR A 343 7.01 -36.93 19.01
CA THR A 343 8.31 -36.77 18.35
C THR A 343 8.24 -37.04 16.84
N SER A 344 7.26 -37.81 16.34
CA SER A 344 7.08 -38.03 14.90
C SER A 344 6.62 -36.78 14.14
N LYS A 345 6.13 -35.77 14.86
CA LYS A 345 5.73 -34.46 14.35
C LYS A 345 6.76 -33.36 14.61
N ASP A 346 7.89 -33.71 15.23
CA ASP A 346 8.96 -32.77 15.57
C ASP A 346 9.95 -32.57 14.40
N PHE A 347 9.45 -31.90 13.37
CA PHE A 347 10.19 -31.59 12.15
C PHE A 347 11.09 -30.37 12.32
N PHE A 348 12.08 -30.22 11.42
CA PHE A 348 12.89 -29.01 11.37
C PHE A 348 12.08 -27.82 10.85
N LEU A 349 12.34 -26.63 11.40
CA LEU A 349 11.68 -25.40 10.96
C LEU A 349 11.91 -25.13 9.46
N ARG A 350 13.08 -25.47 8.92
CA ARG A 350 13.34 -25.32 7.48
C ARG A 350 12.32 -26.08 6.62
N ASP A 351 11.95 -27.31 7.02
CA ASP A 351 11.07 -28.17 6.23
C ASP A 351 9.62 -27.68 6.34
N ILE A 352 9.22 -27.23 7.54
CA ILE A 352 7.90 -26.60 7.78
C ILE A 352 7.76 -25.31 6.97
N LEU A 353 8.80 -24.48 6.92
CA LEU A 353 8.83 -23.24 6.15
C LEU A 353 8.76 -23.52 4.64
N MET A 354 9.41 -24.57 4.14
CA MET A 354 9.25 -25.00 2.74
C MET A 354 7.80 -25.36 2.42
N CYS A 355 7.11 -26.05 3.34
CA CYS A 355 5.69 -26.42 3.17
C CYS A 355 4.78 -25.18 3.09
N THR A 356 4.81 -24.31 4.10
CA THR A 356 3.88 -23.17 4.22
C THR A 356 4.13 -22.06 3.20
N THR A 357 5.30 -22.01 2.57
CA THR A 357 5.65 -20.96 1.58
C THR A 357 5.52 -21.44 0.12
N ALA A 358 5.09 -22.68 -0.14
CA ALA A 358 4.92 -23.27 -1.47
C ALA A 358 3.73 -22.66 -2.25
N ALA A 359 3.80 -21.35 -2.54
CA ALA A 359 2.71 -20.57 -3.10
C ALA A 359 2.42 -21.01 -4.54
N PRO A 360 1.18 -21.44 -4.87
CA PRO A 360 0.82 -21.81 -6.23
C PRO A 360 1.17 -20.71 -7.23
N THR A 361 1.62 -21.09 -8.43
CA THR A 361 2.15 -20.21 -9.49
C THR A 361 3.51 -19.56 -9.20
N TYR A 362 3.88 -19.37 -7.94
CA TYR A 362 5.18 -18.81 -7.56
C TYR A 362 6.23 -19.92 -7.39
N PHE A 363 5.91 -20.96 -6.62
CA PHE A 363 6.84 -22.01 -6.25
C PHE A 363 6.22 -23.39 -6.44
N PRO A 364 7.04 -24.45 -6.66
CA PRO A 364 6.53 -25.81 -6.75
C PRO A 364 5.89 -26.24 -5.42
N ALA A 365 4.95 -27.18 -5.51
CA ALA A 365 4.46 -27.88 -4.33
C ALA A 365 5.60 -28.70 -3.71
N TYR A 366 5.64 -28.77 -2.38
CA TYR A 366 6.76 -29.36 -1.65
C TYR A 366 6.39 -30.73 -1.09
N SER A 367 7.10 -31.77 -1.53
CA SER A 367 6.91 -33.14 -1.03
C SER A 367 7.69 -33.34 0.25
N PHE A 368 6.98 -33.55 1.36
CA PHE A 368 7.56 -33.76 2.68
C PHE A 368 6.79 -34.82 3.46
N ASN A 369 7.49 -35.76 4.08
CA ASN A 369 6.90 -36.81 4.90
C ASN A 369 5.71 -37.53 4.22
N ASN A 370 5.93 -38.02 2.99
CA ASN A 370 4.92 -38.70 2.16
C ASN A 370 3.65 -37.88 1.87
N THR A 371 3.72 -36.56 1.98
CA THR A 371 2.61 -35.63 1.72
C THR A 371 3.11 -34.49 0.85
N VAL A 372 2.29 -34.03 -0.10
CA VAL A 372 2.57 -32.85 -0.91
C VAL A 372 1.90 -31.65 -0.29
N TYR A 373 2.69 -30.62 0.03
CA TYR A 373 2.21 -29.38 0.63
C TYR A 373 2.21 -28.22 -0.37
N VAL A 374 1.22 -27.35 -0.20
CA VAL A 374 1.16 -26.02 -0.81
C VAL A 374 0.96 -24.96 0.27
N ASP A 375 1.21 -23.70 -0.09
CA ASP A 375 1.19 -22.56 0.83
C ASP A 375 -0.09 -22.50 1.68
N GLY A 376 0.09 -22.23 2.98
CA GLY A 376 -1.02 -22.11 3.93
C GLY A 376 -1.99 -20.99 3.55
N GLY A 377 -1.54 -19.97 2.83
CA GLY A 377 -2.33 -18.84 2.34
C GLY A 377 -3.49 -19.24 1.44
N VAL A 378 -3.43 -20.43 0.82
CA VAL A 378 -4.52 -20.98 0.01
C VAL A 378 -5.81 -21.15 0.83
N GLN A 379 -5.71 -21.46 2.13
CA GLN A 379 -6.88 -21.64 3.01
C GLN A 379 -6.87 -20.77 4.27
N ALA A 380 -5.69 -20.36 4.73
CA ALA A 380 -5.46 -19.77 6.04
C ALA A 380 -4.47 -18.60 5.97
N ASN A 381 -4.67 -17.66 5.04
CA ASN A 381 -3.74 -16.53 4.90
C ASN A 381 -3.66 -15.65 6.15
N ASN A 382 -4.78 -15.44 6.85
CA ASN A 382 -4.83 -14.87 8.19
C ASN A 382 -4.98 -16.01 9.21
N PRO A 383 -3.91 -16.42 9.92
CA PRO A 383 -3.96 -17.55 10.83
C PRO A 383 -4.59 -17.22 12.20
N ALA A 384 -5.17 -16.03 12.39
CA ALA A 384 -5.64 -15.57 13.71
C ALA A 384 -6.69 -16.50 14.33
N MET A 385 -7.66 -16.97 13.55
CA MET A 385 -8.69 -17.90 14.05
C MET A 385 -8.09 -19.28 14.38
N ILE A 386 -7.11 -19.74 13.60
CA ILE A 386 -6.39 -21.00 13.88
C ILE A 386 -5.61 -20.87 15.18
N ALA A 387 -4.91 -19.75 15.38
CA ALA A 387 -4.16 -19.45 16.59
C ALA A 387 -5.07 -19.37 17.82
N TYR A 388 -6.20 -18.67 17.70
CA TYR A 388 -7.22 -18.56 18.74
C TYR A 388 -7.78 -19.93 19.15
N SER A 389 -8.20 -20.72 18.16
CA SER A 389 -8.73 -22.08 18.38
C SER A 389 -7.70 -23.01 19.02
N HIS A 390 -6.43 -22.92 18.59
CA HIS A 390 -5.32 -23.68 19.17
C HIS A 390 -5.05 -23.27 20.62
N ALA A 391 -4.98 -21.97 20.91
CA ALA A 391 -4.80 -21.45 22.26
C ALA A 391 -5.93 -21.91 23.20
N LEU A 392 -7.18 -21.93 22.75
CA LEU A 392 -8.29 -22.46 23.54
C LEU A 392 -8.13 -23.96 23.84
N ARG A 393 -7.59 -24.76 22.91
CA ARG A 393 -7.35 -26.20 23.14
C ARG A 393 -6.25 -26.42 24.17
N ILE A 394 -5.17 -25.63 24.10
CA ILE A 394 -4.11 -25.62 25.10
C ILE A 394 -4.69 -25.21 26.47
N ASN A 395 -5.40 -24.10 26.54
CA ASN A 395 -5.97 -23.55 27.77
C ASN A 395 -7.03 -24.45 28.41
N ARG A 396 -7.81 -25.20 27.63
CA ARG A 396 -8.76 -26.20 28.17
C ARG A 396 -8.06 -27.38 28.82
N SER A 397 -6.84 -27.66 28.39
CA SER A 397 -6.02 -28.75 28.91
C SER A 397 -5.19 -28.32 30.13
N SER A 398 -5.09 -27.01 30.40
CA SER A 398 -4.45 -26.45 31.60
C SER A 398 -5.46 -26.22 32.72
N THR A 399 -4.98 -26.29 33.97
CA THR A 399 -5.75 -25.90 35.16
C THR A 399 -5.99 -24.39 35.26
N ASP A 400 -5.19 -23.61 34.52
CA ASP A 400 -5.22 -22.16 34.51
C ASP A 400 -5.97 -21.67 33.26
N LYS A 401 -7.12 -21.02 33.47
CA LYS A 401 -7.95 -20.48 32.39
C LYS A 401 -7.50 -19.05 32.13
N SER A 402 -6.78 -18.82 31.03
CA SER A 402 -6.26 -17.49 30.70
C SER A 402 -7.21 -16.72 29.78
N ARG A 403 -7.31 -15.40 29.99
CA ARG A 403 -7.99 -14.46 29.08
C ARG A 403 -7.14 -14.32 27.80
N ILE A 404 -7.77 -14.20 26.64
CA ILE A 404 -7.04 -14.11 25.37
C ILE A 404 -6.97 -12.67 24.90
N ARG A 405 -5.76 -12.23 24.54
CA ARG A 405 -5.49 -11.02 23.78
C ARG A 405 -4.82 -11.41 22.49
N LEU A 406 -5.24 -10.85 21.36
CA LEU A 406 -4.77 -11.28 20.05
C LEU A 406 -4.41 -10.07 19.19
N LEU A 407 -3.15 -10.00 18.77
CA LEU A 407 -2.66 -9.08 17.75
C LEU A 407 -2.54 -9.80 16.41
N SER A 408 -3.32 -9.37 15.42
CA SER A 408 -3.30 -9.85 14.05
C SER A 408 -2.72 -8.77 13.13
N LEU A 409 -1.63 -9.10 12.44
CA LEU A 409 -0.90 -8.19 11.56
C LEU A 409 -1.05 -8.61 10.10
N GLY A 410 -1.69 -7.76 9.31
CA GLY A 410 -1.80 -7.90 7.87
C GLY A 410 -0.56 -7.43 7.13
N THR A 411 -0.40 -7.91 5.89
CA THR A 411 0.69 -7.49 4.98
C THR A 411 0.23 -6.45 3.96
N GLY A 412 -0.85 -5.74 4.24
CA GLY A 412 -1.47 -4.80 3.32
C GLY A 412 -2.44 -5.43 2.33
N ASP A 413 -3.50 -4.71 2.01
CA ASP A 413 -4.48 -5.08 0.98
C ASP A 413 -4.78 -3.89 0.06
N TYR A 414 -5.20 -4.18 -1.17
CA TYR A 414 -5.59 -3.22 -2.19
C TYR A 414 -7.05 -3.48 -2.55
N VAL A 415 -7.90 -2.49 -2.28
CA VAL A 415 -9.30 -2.49 -2.72
C VAL A 415 -9.35 -1.87 -4.12
N PRO A 416 -9.77 -2.62 -5.15
CA PRO A 416 -9.98 -2.05 -6.48
C PRO A 416 -11.01 -0.92 -6.45
N ASP A 417 -10.86 0.08 -7.32
CA ASP A 417 -11.70 1.29 -7.36
C ASP A 417 -13.18 1.00 -7.02
N PRO A 418 -13.69 1.50 -5.86
CA PRO A 418 -15.05 1.22 -5.42
C PRO A 418 -16.12 1.81 -6.36
N LEU A 419 -15.74 2.73 -7.26
CA LEU A 419 -16.63 3.28 -8.29
C LEU A 419 -16.78 2.33 -9.50
N HIS A 420 -15.86 1.39 -9.71
CA HIS A 420 -15.87 0.44 -10.84
C HIS A 420 -15.52 -1.00 -10.41
N PRO A 421 -16.26 -1.59 -9.45
CA PRO A 421 -15.92 -2.90 -8.84
C PRO A 421 -15.99 -4.09 -9.83
N THR A 422 -16.65 -3.91 -10.98
CA THR A 422 -16.84 -4.94 -12.02
C THR A 422 -15.78 -4.92 -13.12
N ALA A 423 -15.05 -3.81 -13.32
CA ALA A 423 -14.06 -3.68 -14.39
C ALA A 423 -12.87 -4.66 -14.26
N ASN A 424 -12.68 -5.22 -13.06
CA ASN A 424 -11.63 -6.18 -12.72
C ASN A 424 -12.17 -7.63 -12.58
N ARG A 425 -13.31 -7.97 -13.22
CA ARG A 425 -13.95 -9.28 -13.06
C ARG A 425 -14.17 -10.07 -14.36
N ASP A 426 -13.69 -9.58 -15.50
CA ASP A 426 -13.85 -10.28 -16.78
C ASP A 426 -12.95 -11.53 -16.87
N LEU A 427 -13.41 -12.58 -17.57
CA LEU A 427 -12.69 -13.85 -17.72
C LEU A 427 -11.25 -13.67 -18.26
N LEU A 428 -11.06 -12.70 -19.15
CA LEU A 428 -9.75 -12.33 -19.70
C LEU A 428 -8.86 -11.63 -18.66
N PHE A 429 -9.44 -10.84 -17.75
CA PHE A 429 -8.73 -10.24 -16.62
C PHE A 429 -8.27 -11.34 -15.64
N TRP A 430 -9.11 -12.31 -15.31
CA TRP A 430 -8.73 -13.45 -14.46
C TRP A 430 -7.66 -14.34 -15.11
N TYR A 431 -7.79 -14.62 -16.41
CA TYR A 431 -6.83 -15.42 -17.17
C TYR A 431 -5.46 -14.72 -17.30
N ARG A 432 -5.44 -13.39 -17.51
CA ARG A 432 -4.20 -12.60 -17.62
C ARG A 432 -3.60 -12.23 -16.25
N ASN A 433 -4.41 -12.12 -15.20
CA ASN A 433 -4.01 -11.73 -13.85
C ASN A 433 -4.17 -12.87 -12.83
N ARG A 434 -3.55 -14.03 -13.12
CA ARG A 434 -3.55 -15.22 -12.23
C ARG A 434 -3.08 -14.93 -10.79
N GLN A 435 -2.18 -13.95 -10.61
CA GLN A 435 -1.72 -13.47 -9.30
C GLN A 435 -2.86 -12.79 -8.51
N THR A 436 -3.78 -12.12 -9.21
CA THR A 436 -5.00 -11.52 -8.65
C THR A 436 -6.04 -12.59 -8.27
N VAL A 437 -6.07 -13.74 -8.96
CA VAL A 437 -6.91 -14.89 -8.56
C VAL A 437 -6.45 -15.47 -7.23
N LEU A 438 -5.14 -15.78 -7.09
CA LEU A 438 -4.59 -16.28 -5.82
C LEU A 438 -4.89 -15.29 -4.70
N LYS A 439 -4.66 -13.99 -4.96
CA LYS A 439 -4.97 -12.90 -4.03
C LYS A 439 -6.46 -12.89 -3.61
N VAL A 440 -7.40 -12.96 -4.57
CA VAL A 440 -8.84 -12.98 -4.24
C VAL A 440 -9.22 -14.21 -3.42
N VAL A 441 -8.65 -15.39 -3.73
CA VAL A 441 -8.90 -16.62 -2.94
C VAL A 441 -8.27 -16.52 -1.55
N THR A 442 -7.11 -15.88 -1.39
CA THR A 442 -6.45 -15.68 -0.09
C THR A 442 -7.06 -14.56 0.75
N ASP A 443 -7.72 -13.58 0.15
CA ASP A 443 -8.23 -12.37 0.82
C ASP A 443 -9.70 -12.48 1.24
N VAL A 444 -10.54 -13.22 0.49
CA VAL A 444 -11.96 -13.43 0.84
C VAL A 444 -12.18 -14.06 2.23
N PRO A 445 -11.33 -14.96 2.74
CA PRO A 445 -11.45 -15.46 4.11
C PRO A 445 -11.06 -14.45 5.21
N GLN A 446 -10.27 -13.41 4.90
CA GLN A 446 -9.66 -12.54 5.92
C GLN A 446 -10.66 -11.61 6.61
N SER A 447 -11.56 -10.97 5.85
CA SER A 447 -12.55 -10.04 6.41
C SER A 447 -13.57 -10.72 7.34
N ASN A 448 -13.91 -11.98 7.04
CA ASN A 448 -14.80 -12.78 7.88
C ASN A 448 -14.14 -13.21 9.19
N ILE A 449 -12.82 -13.46 9.19
CA ILE A 449 -12.07 -13.81 10.41
C ILE A 449 -11.99 -12.61 11.35
N ASP A 450 -11.68 -11.43 10.82
CA ASP A 450 -11.52 -10.23 11.63
C ASP A 450 -12.84 -9.82 12.30
N MET A 451 -13.97 -9.93 11.59
CA MET A 451 -15.31 -9.72 12.16
C MET A 451 -15.62 -10.72 13.26
N GLN A 452 -15.42 -12.03 13.01
CA GLN A 452 -15.69 -13.07 14.00
C GLN A 452 -14.85 -12.91 15.26
N LEU A 453 -13.56 -12.64 15.12
CA LEU A 453 -12.68 -12.45 16.28
C LEU A 453 -12.99 -11.14 17.01
N GLY A 454 -13.38 -10.09 16.30
CA GLY A 454 -13.90 -8.86 16.89
C GLY A 454 -15.13 -9.11 17.76
N ASP A 455 -16.09 -9.89 17.27
CA ASP A 455 -17.31 -10.24 18.02
C ASP A 455 -17.02 -11.14 19.24
N ILE A 456 -16.04 -12.05 19.12
CA ILE A 456 -15.71 -13.04 20.17
C ILE A 456 -14.81 -12.43 21.26
N ILE A 457 -13.77 -11.69 20.88
CA ILE A 457 -12.71 -11.20 21.78
C ILE A 457 -12.96 -9.75 22.20
N GLY A 458 -13.66 -8.95 21.37
CA GLY A 458 -13.93 -7.53 21.62
C GLY A 458 -12.66 -6.68 21.60
N ASP A 459 -12.53 -5.78 22.57
CA ASP A 459 -11.45 -4.77 22.65
C ASP A 459 -10.03 -5.33 22.86
N GLU A 460 -9.90 -6.65 23.06
CA GLU A 460 -8.62 -7.34 23.20
C GLU A 460 -8.15 -8.00 21.89
N TYR A 461 -8.91 -7.81 20.81
CA TYR A 461 -8.51 -8.17 19.46
C TYR A 461 -8.01 -6.93 18.72
N TYR A 462 -6.76 -6.99 18.28
CA TYR A 462 -6.08 -5.93 17.55
C TYR A 462 -5.83 -6.38 16.12
N ARG A 463 -6.39 -5.68 15.13
CA ARG A 463 -6.14 -5.94 13.71
C ARG A 463 -5.47 -4.74 13.07
N TRP A 464 -4.20 -4.89 12.71
CA TRP A 464 -3.45 -3.86 12.00
C TRP A 464 -3.31 -4.26 10.54
N GLN A 465 -3.78 -3.38 9.65
CA GLN A 465 -3.81 -3.60 8.20
C GLN A 465 -3.53 -2.29 7.47
N VAL A 466 -2.73 -2.36 6.40
CA VAL A 466 -2.46 -1.23 5.50
C VAL A 466 -3.36 -1.32 4.27
N TRP A 467 -3.93 -0.21 3.84
CA TRP A 467 -4.64 -0.13 2.57
C TRP A 467 -3.73 0.49 1.51
N LEU A 468 -3.24 -0.35 0.60
CA LEU A 468 -2.35 0.04 -0.49
C LEU A 468 -3.13 0.85 -1.53
N ALA A 469 -2.56 1.97 -1.98
CA ALA A 469 -3.16 2.80 -3.02
C ALA A 469 -3.11 2.15 -4.42
N ASN A 470 -2.11 1.30 -4.65
CA ASN A 470 -1.90 0.55 -5.88
C ASN A 470 -1.56 -0.91 -5.51
N PRO A 471 -1.88 -1.90 -6.37
CA PRO A 471 -1.51 -3.28 -6.11
C PRO A 471 0.02 -3.45 -6.14
N ILE A 472 0.59 -3.95 -5.04
CA ILE A 472 1.99 -4.37 -4.95
C ILE A 472 2.02 -5.89 -5.03
N GLN A 473 2.81 -6.44 -5.96
CA GLN A 473 2.92 -7.89 -6.14
C GLN A 473 3.71 -8.55 -5.00
N LEU A 474 3.43 -9.82 -4.74
CA LEU A 474 4.07 -10.59 -3.67
C LEU A 474 5.59 -10.78 -3.86
N ASP A 475 6.07 -10.64 -5.10
CA ASP A 475 7.45 -10.80 -5.53
C ASP A 475 8.07 -9.51 -6.09
N ASP A 476 7.45 -8.34 -5.84
CA ASP A 476 8.02 -7.05 -6.25
C ASP A 476 9.16 -6.64 -5.31
N ILE A 477 10.34 -7.17 -5.59
CA ILE A 477 11.57 -6.99 -4.81
C ILE A 477 12.41 -5.79 -5.26
N GLN A 478 11.84 -4.86 -6.05
CA GLN A 478 12.59 -3.68 -6.45
C GLN A 478 12.88 -2.79 -5.23
N PRO A 479 14.11 -2.23 -5.09
CA PRO A 479 14.45 -1.41 -3.93
C PRO A 479 13.45 -0.27 -3.63
N PRO A 480 12.92 0.48 -4.63
CA PRO A 480 11.90 1.50 -4.38
C PRO A 480 10.61 0.95 -3.79
N THR A 481 10.20 -0.27 -4.18
CA THR A 481 9.01 -0.94 -3.62
C THR A 481 9.26 -1.34 -2.16
N ILE A 482 10.44 -1.88 -1.87
CA ILE A 482 10.82 -2.27 -0.50
C ILE A 482 10.83 -1.04 0.41
N ASP A 483 11.46 0.06 -0.03
CA ASP A 483 11.49 1.30 0.74
C ASP A 483 10.08 1.87 0.90
N ARG A 484 9.23 1.84 -0.14
CA ARG A 484 7.84 2.26 -0.01
C ARG A 484 7.05 1.44 1.00
N LEU A 485 7.26 0.12 1.07
CA LEU A 485 6.59 -0.73 2.06
C LEU A 485 7.02 -0.40 3.50
N ILE A 486 8.30 -0.02 3.69
CA ILE A 486 8.81 0.42 4.99
C ILE A 486 8.21 1.78 5.36
N ASP A 487 8.18 2.73 4.42
CA ASP A 487 7.57 4.04 4.62
C ASP A 487 6.09 3.90 5.00
N LEU A 488 5.34 3.06 4.27
CA LEU A 488 3.94 2.74 4.59
C LEU A 488 3.77 2.16 6.00
N ALA A 489 4.67 1.28 6.42
CA ALA A 489 4.61 0.70 7.76
C ALA A 489 4.81 1.76 8.84
N HIS A 490 5.74 2.71 8.63
CA HIS A 490 5.97 3.84 9.53
C HIS A 490 4.84 4.85 9.52
N GLU A 491 4.33 5.23 8.35
CA GLU A 491 3.14 6.09 8.20
C GLU A 491 1.96 5.54 9.02
N GLN A 492 1.70 4.23 8.93
CA GLN A 492 0.61 3.60 9.68
C GLN A 492 0.85 3.59 11.20
N LEU A 493 2.09 3.42 11.66
CA LEU A 493 2.43 3.53 13.08
C LEU A 493 2.19 4.95 13.60
N GLU A 494 2.63 5.96 12.85
CA GLU A 494 2.41 7.37 13.20
C GLU A 494 0.91 7.69 13.26
N GLU A 495 0.12 7.20 12.30
CA GLU A 495 -1.34 7.32 12.33
C GLU A 495 -1.93 6.67 13.58
N MET A 496 -1.57 5.41 13.87
CA MET A 496 -2.07 4.69 15.04
C MET A 496 -1.76 5.43 16.34
N GLU A 497 -0.58 6.04 16.48
CA GLU A 497 -0.22 6.82 17.66
C GLU A 497 -0.94 8.17 17.77
N ALA A 498 -1.31 8.78 16.65
CA ALA A 498 -1.98 10.07 16.61
C ALA A 498 -3.49 10.02 16.98
N TYR A 499 -4.14 8.85 16.85
CA TYR A 499 -5.56 8.69 17.20
C TYR A 499 -5.73 8.21 18.65
N ASP A 500 -6.63 8.85 19.39
CA ASP A 500 -7.06 8.37 20.72
C ASP A 500 -8.12 7.26 20.55
N ASN A 501 -7.66 6.05 20.24
CA ASN A 501 -8.51 4.87 20.13
C ASN A 501 -7.90 3.67 20.89
N SER A 502 -8.74 2.68 21.21
CA SER A 502 -8.32 1.47 21.95
C SER A 502 -7.33 0.59 21.17
N GLN A 503 -7.21 0.82 19.86
CA GLN A 503 -6.42 0.05 18.89
C GLN A 503 -5.01 0.61 18.65
N ARG A 504 -4.67 1.77 19.25
CA ARG A 504 -3.37 2.41 19.08
C ARG A 504 -2.24 1.57 19.68
N LEU A 505 -1.04 1.72 19.11
CA LEU A 505 0.18 1.09 19.60
C LEU A 505 0.41 1.33 21.09
N GLY A 506 0.21 2.56 21.59
CA GLY A 506 0.37 2.89 23.01
C GLY A 506 -0.50 2.04 23.94
N CYS A 507 -1.80 1.89 23.62
CA CYS A 507 -2.74 1.08 24.40
C CYS A 507 -2.34 -0.40 24.42
N LEU A 508 -1.92 -0.93 23.26
CA LEU A 508 -1.42 -2.30 23.19
C LEU A 508 -0.17 -2.48 24.07
N ILE A 509 0.79 -1.57 23.97
CA ILE A 509 2.04 -1.63 24.74
C ILE A 509 1.76 -1.56 26.24
N GLU A 510 0.88 -0.66 26.69
CA GLU A 510 0.44 -0.57 28.09
C GLU A 510 -0.16 -1.89 28.58
N LYS A 511 -1.00 -2.53 27.76
CA LYS A 511 -1.63 -3.81 28.09
C LYS A 511 -0.66 -5.00 28.06
N LEU A 512 0.37 -4.96 27.21
CA LEU A 512 1.37 -6.02 27.09
C LEU A 512 2.46 -5.93 28.16
N ARG A 513 2.70 -4.75 28.74
CA ARG A 513 3.59 -4.59 29.90
C ARG A 513 2.99 -5.31 31.10
N SER A 514 3.82 -6.07 31.81
CA SER A 514 3.44 -6.72 33.06
C SER A 514 3.12 -5.66 34.13
N PRO A 515 2.22 -5.96 35.10
CA PRO A 515 1.86 -5.03 36.17
C PRO A 515 3.06 -4.49 36.97
N GLU A 516 4.17 -5.23 37.02
CA GLU A 516 5.37 -4.86 37.78
C GLU A 516 6.12 -3.64 37.21
N GLU A 517 5.86 -3.23 35.98
CA GLU A 517 6.54 -2.06 35.36
C GLU A 517 5.75 -0.75 35.47
N THR A 518 4.61 -0.72 36.17
CA THR A 518 3.79 0.50 36.36
C THR A 518 4.15 1.37 37.58
N PHE A 519 5.24 1.05 38.28
CA PHE A 519 5.77 1.89 39.36
C PHE A 519 7.28 2.10 39.24
N THR A 520 7.69 3.15 38.54
CA THR A 520 8.82 4.02 38.93
C THR A 520 8.74 5.33 38.17
#